data_AF-A0A661LBY4-F1
#
_entry.id   AF-A0A661LBY4-F1
#
_cell.length_a   1.000
_cell.length_b   1.000
_cell.length_c   1.000
_cell.angle_alpha   90.00
_cell.angle_beta   90.00
_cell.angle_gamma   90.00
#
_symmetry.space_group_name_H-M   'P 1'
#
loop_
_entity.id
_entity.type
_entity.pdbx_description
1 polymer ?
#
loop_
_entity_poly.entity_id
_entity_poly.type
_entity_poly.pdbx_seq_one_letter_code
_entity_poly.pdbx_strand_id
1 'polypeptide(L)'
;MNGELEFEKPIVELERKLEELKKFSEEKKIDLSEEIAKLEREIETTREKIFRNLNPWQRTLLARHPRRPYTLDYVRMIMRDFVALAGDRLFGEDEAIVGGLARFEDRTVVVIGHQKGRDTKENLRRNFGMPHPEGYRKAMRLMKLAEKFHFPVITFIDTPGAYPGIGAEERGQAEA
;
A
#
# COMPACT_ATOMS: atom_id res chain seq x y z
N MET A 1 1.13 16.62 3.04
CA MET A 1 1.68 16.24 4.36
C MET A 1 2.83 15.28 4.11
N ASN A 2 4.07 15.72 4.28
CA ASN A 2 5.21 14.80 4.24
C ASN A 2 5.02 13.81 5.39
N GLY A 3 4.85 12.53 5.07
CA GLY A 3 4.69 11.44 6.04
C GLY A 3 5.95 11.13 6.83
N GLU A 4 6.75 12.14 7.14
CA GLU A 4 8.00 12.02 7.90
C GLU A 4 7.68 11.45 9.29
N LEU A 5 8.25 10.30 9.59
CA LEU A 5 8.11 9.67 10.88
C LEU A 5 9.21 10.18 11.81
N GLU A 6 8.89 10.35 13.09
CA GLU A 6 9.82 10.97 14.05
C GLU A 6 11.17 10.24 14.13
N PHE A 7 11.15 8.92 14.04
CA PHE A 7 12.35 8.10 14.08
C PHE A 7 13.18 8.14 12.79
N GLU A 8 12.65 8.71 11.70
CA GLU A 8 13.37 8.94 10.44
C GLU A 8 14.11 10.28 10.43
N LYS A 9 13.88 11.17 11.41
CA LYS A 9 14.56 12.48 11.52
C LYS A 9 16.08 12.43 11.29
N PRO A 10 16.84 11.48 11.89
CA PRO A 10 18.28 11.42 11.65
C PRO A 10 18.64 11.19 10.18
N ILE A 11 17.84 10.39 9.46
CA ILE A 11 18.03 10.13 8.03
C ILE A 11 17.70 11.38 7.23
N VAL A 12 16.56 12.01 7.51
CA VAL A 12 16.09 13.22 6.82
C VAL A 12 17.08 14.38 6.98
N GLU A 13 17.67 14.55 8.17
CA GLU A 13 18.69 15.57 8.40
C GLU A 13 19.97 15.32 7.60
N LEU A 14 20.41 14.06 7.50
CA LEU A 14 21.57 13.68 6.69
C LEU A 14 21.29 13.84 5.20
N GLU A 15 20.09 13.44 4.73
CA GLU A 15 19.66 13.64 3.34
C GLU A 15 19.59 15.14 2.97
N ARG A 16 19.11 15.99 3.89
CA ARG A 16 19.09 17.44 3.67
C ARG A 16 20.51 17.99 3.55
N LYS A 17 21.43 17.57 4.42
CA LYS A 17 22.85 17.95 4.33
C LYS A 17 23.47 17.49 3.02
N LEU A 18 23.15 16.27 2.56
CA LEU A 18 23.63 15.73 1.29
C LEU A 18 23.14 16.57 0.11
N GLU A 19 21.87 16.97 0.11
CA GLU A 19 21.31 17.81 -0.94
C GLU A 19 21.94 19.21 -0.97
N GLU A 20 22.18 19.82 0.21
CA GLU A 20 22.91 21.09 0.34
C GLU A 20 24.34 20.97 -0.20
N LEU A 21 25.04 19.87 0.12
CA LEU A 21 26.42 19.63 -0.32
C LEU A 21 26.52 19.42 -1.84
N LYS A 22 25.57 18.69 -2.42
CA LYS A 22 25.45 18.50 -3.88
C LYS A 22 25.23 19.82 -4.60
N LYS A 23 24.27 20.63 -4.13
CA LYS A 23 24.01 21.98 -4.70
C LYS A 23 25.24 22.88 -4.60
N PHE A 24 25.93 22.88 -3.47
CA PHE A 24 27.12 23.71 -3.28
C PHE A 24 28.30 23.30 -4.17
N SER A 25 28.51 21.98 -4.37
CA SER A 25 29.52 21.45 -5.29
C SER A 25 29.25 21.90 -6.73
N GLU A 26 27.99 21.86 -7.18
CA GLU A 26 27.56 22.32 -8.51
C GLU A 26 27.73 23.84 -8.68
N GLU A 27 27.28 24.64 -7.72
CA GLU A 27 27.33 26.12 -7.78
C GLU A 27 28.75 26.65 -7.78
N LYS A 28 29.61 26.12 -6.90
CA LYS A 28 30.98 26.60 -6.73
C LYS A 28 32.01 25.85 -7.59
N LYS A 29 31.59 24.81 -8.31
CA LYS A 29 32.45 23.91 -9.09
C LYS A 29 33.62 23.36 -8.27
N ILE A 30 33.35 23.05 -6.99
CA ILE A 30 34.32 22.45 -6.07
C ILE A 30 34.05 20.94 -6.05
N ASP A 31 35.11 20.15 -6.18
CA ASP A 31 35.01 18.69 -6.02
C ASP A 31 34.80 18.35 -4.54
N LEU A 32 33.62 17.85 -4.21
CA LEU A 32 33.24 17.34 -2.90
C LEU A 32 32.80 15.87 -2.98
N SER A 33 33.28 15.15 -3.99
CA SER A 33 32.82 13.79 -4.28
C SER A 33 33.13 12.82 -3.12
N GLU A 34 34.24 13.00 -2.41
CA GLU A 34 34.60 12.17 -1.27
C GLU A 34 33.68 12.40 -0.07
N GLU A 35 33.38 13.67 0.25
CA GLU A 35 32.44 14.04 1.33
C GLU A 35 31.02 13.57 1.01
N ILE A 36 30.58 13.73 -0.24
CA ILE A 36 29.29 13.23 -0.72
C ILE A 36 29.22 11.71 -0.52
N ALA A 37 30.24 10.97 -0.98
CA ALA A 37 30.27 9.52 -0.85
C ALA A 37 30.34 9.05 0.60
N LYS A 38 31.02 9.80 1.48
CA LYS A 38 31.06 9.52 2.91
C LYS A 38 29.68 9.72 3.55
N LEU A 39 29.00 10.81 3.20
CA LEU A 39 27.68 11.12 3.74
C LEU A 39 26.60 10.16 3.23
N GLU A 40 26.67 9.72 1.97
CA GLU A 40 25.81 8.66 1.43
C GLU A 40 25.96 7.33 2.19
N ARG A 41 27.20 6.93 2.52
CA ARG A 41 27.45 5.75 3.35
C ARG A 41 26.91 5.90 4.77
N GLU A 42 27.02 7.09 5.35
CA GLU A 42 26.50 7.40 6.68
C GLU A 42 24.96 7.35 6.71
N ILE A 43 24.30 7.87 5.68
CA ILE A 43 22.85 7.77 5.48
C ILE A 43 22.43 6.30 5.44
N GLU A 44 23.08 5.48 4.62
CA GLU A 44 22.69 4.08 4.48
C GLU A 44 22.90 3.29 5.78
N THR A 45 24.05 3.48 6.45
CA THR A 45 24.34 2.85 7.74
C THR A 45 23.31 3.23 8.81
N THR A 46 22.92 4.51 8.83
CA THR A 46 21.92 5.04 9.77
C THR A 46 20.55 4.47 9.46
N ARG A 47 20.16 4.41 8.18
CA ARG A 47 18.93 3.80 7.70
C ARG A 47 18.84 2.34 8.12
N GLU A 48 19.84 1.53 7.79
CA GLU A 48 19.88 0.12 8.20
C GLU A 48 19.73 -0.05 9.71
N LYS A 49 20.49 0.74 10.50
CA LYS A 49 20.44 0.67 11.97
C LYS A 49 19.05 0.99 12.53
N ILE A 50 18.37 2.00 11.99
CA ILE A 50 17.03 2.40 12.43
C ILE A 50 15.99 1.34 12.03
N PHE A 51 15.95 0.96 10.75
CA PHE A 51 14.93 0.02 10.24
C PHE A 51 15.12 -1.41 10.79
N ARG A 52 16.35 -1.81 11.14
CA ARG A 52 16.62 -3.10 11.79
C ARG A 52 16.14 -3.16 13.24
N ASN A 53 16.13 -2.02 13.96
CA ASN A 53 15.82 -1.94 15.39
C ASN A 53 14.49 -1.25 15.70
N LEU A 54 13.53 -1.30 14.78
CA LEU A 54 12.22 -0.67 14.98
C LEU A 54 11.45 -1.31 16.14
N ASN A 55 10.99 -0.47 17.05
CA ASN A 55 10.09 -0.87 18.12
C ASN A 55 8.66 -1.16 17.58
N PRO A 56 7.79 -1.83 18.36
CA PRO A 56 6.44 -2.19 17.89
C PRO A 56 5.59 -1.01 17.42
N TRP A 57 5.70 0.14 18.07
CA TRP A 57 4.96 1.34 17.71
C TRP A 57 5.45 1.95 16.39
N GLN A 58 6.77 2.03 16.20
CA GLN A 58 7.38 2.50 14.96
C GLN A 58 7.00 1.61 13.76
N ARG A 59 6.94 0.28 13.95
CA ARG A 59 6.43 -0.65 12.92
C ARG A 59 4.97 -0.36 12.56
N THR A 60 4.16 -0.01 13.55
CA THR A 60 2.75 0.35 13.34
C THR A 60 2.63 1.65 12.54
N LEU A 61 3.46 2.64 12.84
CA LEU A 61 3.54 3.89 12.08
C LEU A 61 3.92 3.64 10.61
N LEU A 62 4.91 2.77 10.34
CA LEU A 62 5.25 2.37 8.96
C LEU A 62 4.11 1.67 8.25
N ALA A 63 3.41 0.75 8.93
CA ALA A 63 2.25 0.08 8.37
C ALA A 63 1.13 1.07 8.00
N ARG A 64 1.07 2.24 8.64
CA ARG A 64 0.11 3.32 8.39
C ARG A 64 0.69 4.48 7.59
N HIS A 65 1.90 4.33 7.04
CA HIS A 65 2.57 5.41 6.34
C HIS A 65 1.74 5.88 5.13
N PRO A 66 1.52 7.20 4.93
CA PRO A 66 0.67 7.71 3.86
C PRO A 66 1.08 7.30 2.45
N ARG A 67 2.39 7.07 2.23
CA ARG A 67 2.93 6.60 0.93
C ARG A 67 3.12 5.10 0.86
N ARG A 68 2.63 4.31 1.82
CA ARG A 68 2.69 2.85 1.74
C ARG A 68 2.00 2.38 0.44
N PRO A 69 2.59 1.46 -0.34
CA PRO A 69 1.92 0.90 -1.51
C PRO A 69 0.65 0.14 -1.12
N TYR A 70 -0.43 0.36 -1.87
CA TYR A 70 -1.72 -0.32 -1.74
C TYR A 70 -1.84 -1.46 -2.77
N THR A 71 -2.94 -2.20 -2.73
CA THR A 71 -3.18 -3.36 -3.61
C THR A 71 -2.94 -3.06 -5.09
N LEU A 72 -3.52 -1.98 -5.63
CA LEU A 72 -3.37 -1.64 -7.05
C LEU A 72 -1.94 -1.22 -7.43
N ASP A 73 -1.13 -0.73 -6.49
CA ASP A 73 0.27 -0.44 -6.77
C ASP A 73 1.04 -1.74 -7.01
N TYR A 74 0.86 -2.74 -6.14
CA TYR A 74 1.46 -4.07 -6.34
C TYR A 74 0.96 -4.73 -7.62
N VAL A 75 -0.35 -4.71 -7.88
CA VAL A 75 -0.92 -5.27 -9.11
C VAL A 75 -0.27 -4.66 -10.35
N ARG A 76 -0.05 -3.34 -10.37
CA ARG A 76 0.62 -2.66 -11.49
C ARG A 76 2.11 -2.99 -11.59
N MET A 77 2.77 -3.24 -10.46
CA MET A 77 4.21 -3.52 -10.43
C MET A 77 4.56 -4.97 -10.77
N ILE A 78 3.73 -5.94 -10.36
CA ILE A 78 4.09 -7.37 -10.40
C ILE A 78 3.16 -8.23 -11.27
N MET A 79 2.05 -7.69 -11.75
CA MET A 79 1.06 -8.44 -12.56
C MET A 79 0.85 -7.81 -13.94
N ARG A 80 0.39 -8.62 -14.88
CA ARG A 80 0.02 -8.23 -16.26
C ARG A 80 -1.45 -8.50 -16.51
N ASP A 81 -2.01 -7.86 -17.54
CA ASP A 81 -3.37 -8.13 -18.05
C ASP A 81 -4.45 -8.09 -16.95
N PHE A 82 -4.35 -7.16 -16.02
CA PHE A 82 -5.31 -7.04 -14.92
C PHE A 82 -6.67 -6.58 -15.44
N VAL A 83 -7.69 -7.43 -15.25
CA VAL A 83 -9.08 -7.16 -15.58
C VAL A 83 -9.89 -7.12 -14.28
N ALA A 84 -10.26 -5.91 -13.86
CA ALA A 84 -11.07 -5.70 -12.67
C ALA A 84 -12.50 -6.24 -12.87
N LEU A 85 -13.01 -6.94 -11.85
CA LEU A 85 -14.36 -7.52 -11.85
C LEU A 85 -15.17 -6.93 -10.69
N ALA A 86 -16.24 -6.21 -11.04
CA ALA A 86 -17.09 -5.49 -10.08
C ALA A 86 -18.35 -6.27 -9.66
N GLY A 87 -18.91 -5.86 -8.52
CA GLY A 87 -20.20 -6.26 -7.97
C GLY A 87 -20.19 -7.58 -7.20
N ASP A 88 -21.06 -7.68 -6.21
CA ASP A 88 -21.35 -8.91 -5.46
C ASP A 88 -22.48 -9.76 -6.10
N ARG A 89 -23.23 -9.18 -7.06
CA ARG A 89 -24.45 -9.73 -7.68
C ARG A 89 -25.67 -9.79 -6.76
N LEU A 90 -25.65 -9.07 -5.64
CA LEU A 90 -26.74 -9.01 -4.68
C LEU A 90 -27.11 -7.57 -4.34
N PHE A 91 -26.16 -6.77 -3.87
CA PHE A 91 -26.40 -5.42 -3.38
C PHE A 91 -25.67 -4.35 -4.20
N GLY A 92 -24.37 -4.51 -4.42
CA GLY A 92 -23.57 -3.43 -5.03
C GLY A 92 -22.10 -3.75 -5.24
N GLU A 93 -21.38 -2.73 -5.70
CA GLU A 93 -19.92 -2.73 -5.81
C GLU A 93 -19.34 -1.96 -4.63
N ASP A 94 -18.48 -2.63 -3.86
CA ASP A 94 -17.70 -1.98 -2.80
C ASP A 94 -16.31 -1.60 -3.32
N GLU A 95 -16.05 -0.29 -3.37
CA GLU A 95 -14.76 0.25 -3.82
C GLU A 95 -13.61 0.05 -2.82
N ALA A 96 -13.91 -0.33 -1.58
CA ALA A 96 -12.91 -0.71 -0.58
C ALA A 96 -12.25 -2.07 -0.90
N ILE A 97 -12.90 -2.91 -1.71
CA ILE A 97 -12.36 -4.18 -2.21
C ILE A 97 -12.15 -4.10 -3.72
N VAL A 98 -10.92 -4.23 -4.16
CA VAL A 98 -10.59 -4.43 -5.57
C VAL A 98 -10.31 -5.89 -5.83
N GLY A 99 -10.67 -6.38 -7.01
CA GLY A 99 -10.32 -7.73 -7.40
C GLY A 99 -10.66 -8.03 -8.84
N GLY A 100 -10.07 -9.09 -9.37
CA GLY A 100 -10.17 -9.42 -10.78
C GLY A 100 -9.23 -10.53 -11.21
N LEU A 101 -9.17 -10.75 -12.51
CA LEU A 101 -8.21 -11.67 -13.13
C LEU A 101 -6.93 -10.91 -13.44
N ALA A 102 -5.79 -11.55 -13.25
CA ALA A 102 -4.49 -11.03 -13.66
C ALA A 102 -3.60 -12.19 -14.11
N ARG A 103 -2.48 -11.85 -14.74
CA ARG A 103 -1.39 -12.77 -15.01
C ARG A 103 -0.22 -12.46 -14.09
N PHE A 104 0.11 -13.40 -13.21
CA PHE A 104 1.31 -13.35 -12.38
C PHE A 104 2.29 -14.38 -12.95
N GLU A 105 3.46 -13.90 -13.39
CA GLU A 105 4.40 -14.68 -14.22
C GLU A 105 3.68 -15.29 -15.45
N ASP A 106 3.59 -16.62 -15.52
CA ASP A 106 2.93 -17.36 -16.60
C ASP A 106 1.60 -18.01 -16.18
N ARG A 107 1.07 -17.62 -15.02
CA ARG A 107 -0.18 -18.18 -14.49
C ARG A 107 -1.28 -17.12 -14.41
N THR A 108 -2.48 -17.50 -14.86
CA THR A 108 -3.70 -16.74 -14.56
C THR A 108 -4.03 -16.90 -13.09
N VAL A 109 -4.22 -15.77 -12.41
CA VAL A 109 -4.56 -15.70 -10.98
C VAL A 109 -5.79 -14.83 -10.78
N VAL A 110 -6.53 -15.11 -9.71
CA VAL A 110 -7.51 -14.17 -9.17
C VAL A 110 -6.84 -13.37 -8.08
N VAL A 111 -6.79 -12.05 -8.24
CA VAL A 111 -6.28 -11.13 -7.24
C VAL A 111 -7.43 -10.42 -6.55
N ILE A 112 -7.36 -10.30 -5.23
CA ILE A 112 -8.34 -9.60 -4.40
C ILE A 112 -7.58 -8.80 -3.35
N GLY A 113 -8.03 -7.60 -2.99
CA GLY A 113 -7.42 -6.89 -1.89
C GLY A 113 -8.15 -5.64 -1.48
N HIS A 114 -7.74 -5.14 -0.32
CA HIS A 114 -8.24 -3.88 0.20
C HIS A 114 -7.62 -2.72 -0.55
N GLN A 115 -8.41 -1.71 -0.87
CA GLN A 115 -7.93 -0.53 -1.57
C GLN A 115 -8.29 0.73 -0.79
N LYS A 116 -7.24 1.46 -0.40
CA LYS A 116 -7.33 2.79 0.19
C LYS A 116 -7.17 3.87 -0.88
N GLY A 117 -7.45 5.10 -0.52
CA GLY A 117 -7.25 6.25 -1.40
C GLY A 117 -5.92 6.98 -1.16
N ARG A 118 -5.39 7.61 -2.20
CA ARG A 118 -4.21 8.48 -2.11
C ARG A 118 -4.55 9.90 -1.68
N ASP A 119 -5.75 10.36 -2.02
CA ASP A 119 -6.27 11.67 -1.63
C ASP A 119 -7.56 11.55 -0.81
N THR A 120 -8.05 12.66 -0.28
CA THR A 120 -9.26 12.69 0.56
C THR A 120 -10.50 12.19 -0.20
N LYS A 121 -10.63 12.52 -1.48
CA LYS A 121 -11.77 12.15 -2.30
C LYS A 121 -11.80 10.64 -2.54
N GLU A 122 -10.65 10.07 -2.88
CA GLU A 122 -10.49 8.63 -3.08
C GLU A 122 -10.66 7.87 -1.76
N ASN A 123 -10.14 8.40 -0.64
CA ASN A 123 -10.31 7.76 0.66
C ASN A 123 -11.77 7.70 1.09
N LEU A 124 -12.52 8.79 0.90
CA LEU A 124 -13.96 8.80 1.16
C LEU A 124 -14.69 7.79 0.25
N ARG A 125 -14.38 7.78 -1.04
CA ARG A 125 -15.00 6.85 -2.00
C ARG A 125 -14.75 5.38 -1.67
N ARG A 126 -13.55 5.07 -1.17
CA ARG A 126 -13.14 3.69 -0.82
C ARG A 126 -13.30 3.36 0.65
N ASN A 127 -14.02 4.18 1.41
CA ASN A 127 -14.24 4.01 2.85
C ASN A 127 -12.93 3.76 3.64
N PHE A 128 -11.83 4.42 3.25
CA PHE A 128 -10.49 4.22 3.84
C PHE A 128 -10.01 2.76 3.84
N GLY A 129 -10.47 1.97 2.87
CA GLY A 129 -10.18 0.53 2.77
C GLY A 129 -10.95 -0.32 3.79
N MET A 130 -12.03 0.22 4.38
CA MET A 130 -12.94 -0.52 5.26
C MET A 130 -14.11 -1.08 4.43
N PRO A 131 -14.18 -2.39 4.21
CA PRO A 131 -15.23 -2.98 3.40
C PRO A 131 -16.57 -3.05 4.13
N HIS A 132 -17.63 -2.92 3.36
CA HIS A 132 -19.00 -3.26 3.69
C HIS A 132 -19.27 -4.77 3.39
N PRO A 133 -20.44 -5.32 3.78
CA PRO A 133 -20.74 -6.75 3.58
C PRO A 133 -20.68 -7.16 2.10
N GLU A 134 -21.16 -6.29 1.21
CA GLU A 134 -21.07 -6.49 -0.24
C GLU A 134 -19.62 -6.63 -0.75
N GLY A 135 -18.64 -6.01 -0.10
CA GLY A 135 -17.22 -6.17 -0.40
C GLY A 135 -16.71 -7.59 -0.10
N TYR A 136 -17.11 -8.15 1.04
CA TYR A 136 -16.80 -9.54 1.39
C TYR A 136 -17.51 -10.54 0.47
N ARG A 137 -18.79 -10.32 0.17
CA ARG A 137 -19.54 -11.16 -0.80
C ARG A 137 -18.92 -11.12 -2.19
N LYS A 138 -18.48 -9.95 -2.64
CA LYS A 138 -17.70 -9.80 -3.89
C LYS A 138 -16.40 -10.61 -3.82
N ALA A 139 -15.62 -10.52 -2.75
CA ALA A 139 -14.41 -11.30 -2.58
C ALA A 139 -14.70 -12.81 -2.66
N MET A 140 -15.72 -13.29 -1.94
CA MET A 140 -16.16 -14.69 -1.99
C MET A 140 -16.56 -15.11 -3.40
N ARG A 141 -17.30 -14.26 -4.14
CA ARG A 141 -17.67 -14.53 -5.54
C ARG A 141 -16.44 -14.72 -6.42
N LEU A 142 -15.41 -13.90 -6.25
CA LEU A 142 -14.15 -14.01 -6.99
C LEU A 142 -13.36 -15.26 -6.59
N MET A 143 -13.36 -15.65 -5.32
CA MET A 143 -12.75 -16.90 -4.87
C MET A 143 -13.45 -18.13 -5.48
N LYS A 144 -14.79 -18.14 -5.54
CA LYS A 144 -15.57 -19.20 -6.21
C LYS A 144 -15.28 -19.27 -7.72
N LEU A 145 -15.06 -18.12 -8.35
CA LEU A 145 -14.61 -18.07 -9.75
C LEU A 145 -13.22 -18.71 -9.90
N ALA A 146 -12.29 -18.39 -9.00
CA ALA A 146 -10.96 -18.97 -8.99
C ALA A 146 -11.01 -20.50 -8.83
N GLU A 147 -11.80 -20.99 -7.88
CA GLU A 147 -12.04 -22.41 -7.65
C GLU A 147 -12.56 -23.12 -8.91
N LYS A 148 -13.58 -22.56 -9.55
CA LYS A 148 -14.21 -23.13 -10.76
C LYS A 148 -13.21 -23.35 -11.90
N PHE A 149 -12.24 -22.46 -12.04
CA PHE A 149 -11.23 -22.51 -13.11
C PHE A 149 -9.86 -23.00 -12.63
N HIS A 150 -9.76 -23.46 -11.38
CA HIS A 150 -8.52 -23.87 -10.74
C HIS A 150 -7.40 -22.81 -10.80
N PHE A 151 -7.79 -21.53 -10.75
CA PHE A 151 -6.83 -20.42 -10.68
C PHE A 151 -6.37 -20.20 -9.24
N PRO A 152 -5.07 -19.94 -9.00
CA PRO A 152 -4.60 -19.50 -7.69
C PRO A 152 -5.24 -18.17 -7.28
N VAL A 153 -5.42 -17.98 -5.97
CA VAL A 153 -5.91 -16.74 -5.38
C VAL A 153 -4.76 -16.03 -4.67
N ILE A 154 -4.58 -14.74 -4.95
CA ILE A 154 -3.64 -13.87 -4.24
C ILE A 154 -4.45 -12.78 -3.54
N THR A 155 -4.30 -12.67 -2.22
CA THR A 155 -4.99 -11.66 -1.42
C THR A 155 -4.03 -10.62 -0.84
N PHE A 156 -4.42 -9.34 -0.92
CA PHE A 156 -3.71 -8.22 -0.29
C PHE A 156 -4.53 -7.66 0.88
N ILE A 157 -4.02 -7.86 2.10
CA ILE A 157 -4.67 -7.41 3.33
C ILE A 157 -4.09 -6.06 3.74
N ASP A 158 -4.90 -5.00 3.61
CA ASP A 158 -4.54 -3.65 4.04
C ASP A 158 -5.78 -2.85 4.46
N THR A 159 -6.36 -3.21 5.59
CA THR A 159 -7.56 -2.56 6.14
C THR A 159 -7.37 -2.22 7.62
N PRO A 160 -7.93 -1.10 8.11
CA PRO A 160 -8.06 -0.90 9.55
C PRO A 160 -9.16 -1.76 10.18
N GLY A 161 -10.06 -2.34 9.38
CA GLY A 161 -11.15 -3.21 9.82
C GLY A 161 -12.37 -3.18 8.89
N ALA A 162 -13.37 -4.01 9.17
CA ALA A 162 -14.67 -3.93 8.51
C ALA A 162 -15.35 -2.60 8.85
N TYR A 163 -16.13 -2.02 7.91
CA TYR A 163 -16.81 -0.75 8.15
C TYR A 163 -17.86 -0.89 9.26
N PRO A 164 -17.76 -0.14 10.38
CA PRO A 164 -18.65 -0.29 11.54
C PRO A 164 -19.83 0.69 11.47
N GLY A 165 -20.70 0.52 10.46
CA GLY A 165 -21.84 1.40 10.21
C GLY A 165 -23.19 0.69 10.29
N ILE A 166 -24.27 1.42 10.61
CA ILE A 166 -25.63 0.87 10.72
C ILE A 166 -26.03 0.09 9.47
N GLY A 167 -25.83 0.70 8.29
CA GLY A 167 -26.14 0.02 7.03
C GLY A 167 -25.31 -1.23 6.78
N ALA A 168 -24.07 -1.31 7.30
CA ALA A 168 -23.28 -2.54 7.22
C ALA A 168 -23.87 -3.65 8.10
N GLU A 169 -24.30 -3.31 9.32
CA GLU A 169 -24.95 -4.26 10.23
C GLU A 169 -26.29 -4.76 9.67
N GLU A 170 -27.14 -3.86 9.17
CA GLU A 170 -28.42 -4.21 8.52
C GLU A 170 -28.25 -5.14 7.32
N ARG A 171 -27.10 -5.04 6.63
CA ARG A 171 -26.75 -5.88 5.48
C ARG A 171 -25.96 -7.14 5.83
N GLY A 172 -25.71 -7.41 7.12
CA GLY A 172 -25.08 -8.65 7.58
C GLY A 172 -23.55 -8.64 7.59
N GLN A 173 -22.92 -7.63 8.16
CA GLN A 173 -21.45 -7.55 8.30
C GLN A 173 -20.84 -8.74 9.07
N ALA A 174 -21.58 -9.34 9.99
CA ALA A 174 -21.13 -10.53 10.74
C ALA A 174 -21.31 -11.85 9.96
N GLU A 175 -22.17 -11.88 8.95
CA GLU A 175 -22.51 -13.07 8.15
C GLU A 175 -21.69 -13.17 6.86
N ALA A 176 -21.39 -12.03 6.25
CA ALA A 176 -20.70 -11.90 4.97
C ALA A 176 -19.21 -12.29 5.01
#